data_AF-A0A3B8UAD8-F1
#
_entry.id   AF-A0A3B8UAD8-F1
#
_cell.length_a   1.000
_cell.length_b   1.000
_cell.length_c   1.000
_cell.angle_alpha   90.00
_cell.angle_beta   90.00
_cell.angle_gamma   90.00
#
_symmetry.space_group_name_H-M   'P 1'
#
loop_
_entity.id
_entity.type
_entity.pdbx_description
1 polymer ?
#
loop_
_entity_poly.entity_id
_entity_poly.type
_entity_poly.pdbx_seq_one_letter_code
_entity_poly.pdbx_strand_id
1 'polypeptide(L)'
;MFFNEKISNQRAKMSKAIFKMQSKNAALSKIKKELSGRYACYVLITCSDPSGDGKMEVEMNYEGDEMLAAFLLENAGQVFDQKLSSTK
;
A
#
# COMPACT_ATOMS: atom_id res chain seq x y z
N MET A 1 36.43 8.53 15.83
CA MET A 1 35.23 7.89 16.43
C MET A 1 33.96 8.06 15.58
N PHE A 2 33.76 9.18 14.87
CA PHE A 2 32.55 9.45 14.07
C PHE A 2 32.22 8.44 12.94
N PHE A 3 33.20 7.73 12.38
CA PHE A 3 32.98 6.82 11.26
C PHE A 3 32.30 5.50 11.69
N ASN A 4 32.71 4.92 12.83
CA ASN A 4 32.13 3.68 13.35
C ASN A 4 30.69 3.86 13.82
N GLU A 5 30.36 5.02 14.39
CA GLU A 5 29.00 5.33 14.84
C GLU A 5 28.03 5.48 13.64
N LYS A 6 28.48 6.11 12.55
CA LYS A 6 27.70 6.19 11.30
C LYS A 6 27.43 4.80 10.70
N ILE A 7 28.41 3.90 10.68
CA ILE A 7 28.24 2.53 10.17
C ILE A 7 27.27 1.71 11.04
N SER A 8 27.34 1.85 12.37
CA SER A 8 26.42 1.20 13.30
C SER A 8 24.97 1.67 13.09
N ASN A 9 24.76 2.98 12.95
CA ASN A 9 23.44 3.56 12.76
C ASN A 9 22.83 3.21 11.39
N GLN A 10 23.66 3.11 10.34
CA GLN A 10 23.25 2.59 9.03
C GLN A 10 22.76 1.13 9.10
N ARG A 11 23.47 0.25 9.83
CA ARG A 11 23.09 -1.16 10.02
C ARG A 11 21.77 -1.31 10.78
N ALA A 12 21.56 -0.50 11.83
CA ALA A 12 20.33 -0.50 12.60
C ALA A 12 19.11 0.00 11.78
N LYS A 13 19.30 0.98 10.90
CA LYS A 13 18.26 1.44 9.97
C LYS A 13 17.91 0.37 8.94
N MET A 14 18.92 -0.28 8.37
CA MET A 14 18.73 -1.38 7.41
C MET A 14 18.00 -2.58 8.03
N SER A 15 18.37 -3.00 9.24
CA SER A 15 17.68 -4.12 9.91
C SER A 15 16.22 -3.79 10.22
N LYS A 16 15.92 -2.55 10.63
CA LYS A 16 14.55 -2.08 10.88
C LYS A 16 13.72 -1.98 9.60
N ALA A 17 14.33 -1.55 8.49
CA ALA A 17 13.69 -1.52 7.19
C ALA A 17 13.37 -2.93 6.67
N ILE A 18 14.33 -3.88 6.78
CA ILE A 18 14.13 -5.28 6.41
C ILE A 18 13.00 -5.91 7.25
N PHE A 19 13.00 -5.69 8.57
CA PHE A 19 11.94 -6.19 9.45
C PHE A 19 10.56 -5.61 9.09
N LYS A 20 10.48 -4.30 8.79
CA LYS A 20 9.24 -3.66 8.35
C LYS A 20 8.75 -4.21 7.00
N MET A 21 9.67 -4.47 6.06
CA MET A 21 9.36 -5.07 4.75
C MET A 21 8.88 -6.52 4.88
N GLN A 22 9.54 -7.33 5.71
CA GLN A 22 9.13 -8.72 5.99
C GLN A 22 7.75 -8.78 6.66
N SER A 23 7.47 -7.87 7.61
CA SER A 23 6.16 -7.77 8.27
C SER A 23 5.05 -7.33 7.31
N LYS A 24 5.31 -6.34 6.43
CA LYS A 24 4.36 -5.95 5.37
C LYS A 24 4.01 -7.12 4.45
N ASN A 25 5.01 -7.90 4.01
CA ASN A 25 4.80 -9.07 3.15
C ASN A 25 3.98 -10.17 3.85
N ALA A 26 4.15 -10.35 5.16
CA ALA A 26 3.35 -11.30 5.94
C ALA A 26 1.87 -10.86 6.09
N ALA A 27 1.62 -9.57 6.27
CA ALA A 27 0.25 -9.05 6.35
C ALA A 27 -0.48 -9.16 5.00
N LEU A 28 0.19 -8.78 3.90
CA LEU A 28 -0.37 -8.87 2.56
C LEU A 28 -0.72 -10.31 2.19
N SER A 29 0.18 -11.26 2.44
CA SER A 29 -0.08 -12.69 2.17
C SER A 29 -1.25 -13.25 2.98
N LYS A 30 -1.43 -12.81 4.23
CA LYS A 30 -2.60 -13.20 5.04
C LYS A 30 -3.90 -12.64 4.46
N ILE A 31 -3.92 -11.37 4.04
CA ILE A 31 -5.09 -10.76 3.41
C ILE A 31 -5.43 -11.48 2.10
N LYS A 32 -4.43 -11.70 1.23
CA LYS A 32 -4.61 -12.45 -0.02
C LYS A 32 -5.21 -13.83 0.24
N LYS A 33 -4.71 -14.54 1.27
CA LYS A 33 -5.26 -15.86 1.66
C LYS A 33 -6.73 -15.81 2.11
N GLU A 34 -7.12 -14.81 2.91
CA GLU A 34 -8.50 -14.69 3.38
C GLU A 34 -9.49 -14.28 2.27
N LEU A 35 -9.00 -13.55 1.26
CA LEU A 35 -9.81 -13.13 0.11
C LEU A 35 -9.83 -14.20 -1.00
N SER A 36 -8.78 -15.03 -1.09
CA SER A 36 -8.65 -16.07 -2.11
C SER A 36 -9.82 -17.05 -2.06
N GLY A 37 -10.42 -17.31 -3.21
CA GLY A 37 -11.54 -18.24 -3.38
C GLY A 37 -12.89 -17.77 -2.81
N ARG A 38 -12.97 -16.61 -2.15
CA ARG A 38 -14.24 -16.04 -1.64
C ARG A 38 -14.85 -14.99 -2.57
N TYR A 39 -14.03 -14.32 -3.38
CA TYR A 39 -14.46 -13.22 -4.24
C TYR A 39 -13.98 -13.43 -5.67
N ALA A 40 -14.78 -12.99 -6.65
CA ALA A 40 -14.44 -13.08 -8.07
C ALA A 40 -13.36 -12.07 -8.50
N CYS A 41 -13.27 -10.93 -7.81
CA CYS A 41 -12.26 -9.90 -8.01
C CYS A 41 -12.16 -9.01 -6.76
N TYR A 42 -10.96 -8.54 -6.43
CA TYR A 42 -10.77 -7.50 -5.42
C TYR A 42 -9.62 -6.56 -5.81
N VAL A 43 -9.70 -5.33 -5.29
CA VAL A 43 -8.62 -4.34 -5.35
C VAL A 43 -8.32 -3.87 -3.93
N LEU A 44 -7.06 -3.97 -3.53
CA LEU A 44 -6.54 -3.55 -2.24
C LEU A 44 -5.65 -2.32 -2.45
N ILE A 45 -6.11 -1.18 -1.96
CA ILE A 45 -5.35 0.08 -1.96
C ILE A 45 -4.86 0.30 -0.52
N THR A 46 -3.56 0.49 -0.37
CA THR A 46 -2.94 0.80 0.92
C THR A 46 -2.16 2.09 0.82
N CYS A 47 -2.22 2.88 1.90
CA CYS A 47 -1.56 4.16 2.01
C CYS A 47 -0.66 4.15 3.24
N SER A 48 0.56 4.67 3.12
CA SER A 48 1.37 4.98 4.28
C SER A 48 0.79 6.18 5.03
N ASP A 49 1.24 6.39 6.27
CA ASP A 49 1.10 7.71 6.88
C ASP A 49 1.80 8.76 5.98
N PRO A 50 1.28 9.99 5.91
CA PRO A 50 1.94 11.06 5.18
C PRO A 50 3.31 11.36 5.82
N SER A 51 4.32 11.53 4.99
CA SER A 51 5.65 11.96 5.41
C SER A 51 5.65 13.46 5.77
N GLY A 52 6.73 13.94 6.39
CA GLY A 52 6.86 15.33 6.81
C GLY A 52 6.83 16.36 5.66
N ASP A 53 7.08 15.93 4.42
CA ASP A 53 6.92 16.72 3.20
C ASP A 53 5.54 16.55 2.53
N GLY A 54 4.59 15.91 3.22
CA GLY A 54 3.22 15.70 2.76
C GLY A 54 3.04 14.61 1.71
N LYS A 55 4.11 13.88 1.35
CA LYS A 55 4.01 12.75 0.41
C LYS A 55 3.42 11.52 1.09
N MET A 56 2.82 10.65 0.31
CA MET A 56 2.25 9.40 0.78
C MET A 56 2.65 8.30 -0.19
N GLU A 57 3.12 7.17 0.33
CA GLU A 57 3.32 5.97 -0.48
C GLU A 57 1.98 5.26 -0.62
N VAL A 58 1.53 5.09 -1.86
CA VAL A 58 0.31 4.36 -2.19
C VAL A 58 0.70 3.11 -2.96
N GLU A 59 0.20 1.96 -2.51
CA GLU A 59 0.41 0.68 -3.16
C GLU A 59 -0.95 0.05 -3.49
N MET A 60 -1.08 -0.45 -4.72
CA MET A 60 -2.26 -1.13 -5.21
C MET A 60 -1.94 -2.58 -5.54
N ASN A 61 -2.72 -3.51 -4.98
CA ASN A 61 -2.69 -4.93 -5.31
C ASN A 61 -4.09 -5.35 -5.78
N TYR A 62 -4.18 -6.25 -6.77
CA TYR A 62 -5.45 -6.79 -7.20
C TYR A 62 -5.34 -8.29 -7.50
N GLU A 63 -6.47 -8.99 -7.49
CA GLU A 63 -6.61 -10.37 -7.93
C GLU A 63 -7.99 -10.58 -8.56
N GLY A 64 -8.07 -11.51 -9.50
CA GLY A 64 -9.24 -11.72 -10.36
C GLY A 64 -9.01 -11.18 -11.76
N ASP A 65 -10.11 -10.95 -12.48
CA ASP A 65 -10.06 -10.43 -13.85
C ASP A 65 -9.62 -8.96 -13.89
N GLU A 66 -8.65 -8.65 -14.77
CA GLU A 66 -8.04 -7.32 -14.88
C GLU A 66 -9.04 -6.27 -15.39
N MET A 67 -9.93 -6.65 -16.32
CA MET A 67 -10.96 -5.74 -16.85
C MET A 67 -11.99 -5.41 -15.77
N LEU A 68 -12.38 -6.37 -14.95
CA LEU A 68 -13.26 -6.15 -13.81
C LEU A 68 -12.60 -5.27 -12.75
N ALA A 69 -11.32 -5.47 -12.43
CA ALA A 69 -10.58 -4.63 -11.50
C ALA A 69 -10.49 -3.17 -12.00
N ALA A 70 -10.18 -2.97 -13.29
CA ALA A 70 -10.13 -1.67 -13.92
C ALA A 70 -11.50 -0.99 -13.90
N PHE A 71 -12.56 -1.72 -14.24
CA PHE A 71 -13.93 -1.24 -14.18
C PHE A 71 -14.32 -0.77 -12.77
N LEU A 72 -14.00 -1.54 -11.72
CA LEU A 72 -14.28 -1.17 -10.33
C LEU A 72 -13.57 0.13 -9.94
N LEU A 73 -12.29 0.27 -10.32
CA LEU A 73 -11.50 1.46 -10.03
C LEU A 73 -12.00 2.70 -10.77
N GLU A 74 -12.29 2.58 -12.05
CA GLU A 74 -12.79 3.70 -12.87
C GLU A 74 -14.11 4.23 -12.31
N ASN A 75 -15.05 3.34 -12.02
CA ASN A 75 -16.35 3.73 -11.47
C ASN A 75 -16.21 4.36 -10.07
N ALA A 76 -15.34 3.81 -9.22
CA ALA A 76 -15.07 4.40 -7.90
C ALA A 76 -14.50 5.82 -8.04
N GLY A 77 -13.54 6.02 -8.97
CA GLY A 77 -12.97 7.32 -9.29
C GLY A 77 -14.04 8.34 -9.70
N GLN A 78 -14.91 7.97 -10.64
CA GLN A 78 -16.01 8.83 -11.09
C GLN A 78 -16.94 9.25 -9.95
N VAL A 79 -17.27 8.33 -9.03
CA VAL A 79 -18.09 8.66 -7.85
C VAL A 79 -17.40 9.66 -6.94
N PHE A 80 -16.08 9.54 -6.73
CA PHE A 80 -15.33 10.49 -5.92
C PHE A 80 -15.28 11.88 -6.56
N ASP A 81 -15.02 11.95 -7.86
CA ASP A 81 -14.97 13.21 -8.60
C ASP A 81 -16.31 13.95 -8.57
N GLN A 82 -17.43 13.22 -8.70
CA GLN A 82 -18.78 13.78 -8.58
C GLN A 82 -19.06 14.33 -7.17
N LYS A 83 -18.66 13.61 -6.12
CA LYS A 83 -18.84 14.08 -4.74
C LYS A 83 -17.98 15.31 -4.43
N LEU A 84 -16.74 15.31 -4.89
CA LEU A 84 -15.81 16.43 -4.69
C LEU A 84 -16.27 17.70 -5.44
N SER A 85 -16.82 17.55 -6.64
CA SER A 85 -17.39 18.67 -7.40
C SER A 85 -18.70 19.21 -6.83
N SER A 86 -19.47 18.37 -6.12
CA SER A 86 -20.73 18.77 -5.46
C SER A 86 -20.53 19.44 -4.10
N THR A 87 -19.31 19.49 -3.57
CA THR A 87 -18.99 20.12 -2.27
C THR A 87 -18.44 21.55 -2.45
N LYS A 88 -18.86 22.26 -3.51
CA LYS A 88 -18.53 23.66 -3.75
C LYS A 88 -19.75 24.55 -3.69
#